data_AF-A0A2M6V2A6-F1
#
_entry.id   AF-A0A2M6V2A6-F1
#
_cell.length_a   1.000
_cell.length_b   1.000
_cell.length_c   1.000
_cell.angle_alpha   90.00
_cell.angle_beta   90.00
_cell.angle_gamma   90.00
#
_symmetry.space_group_name_H-M   'P 1'
#
loop_
_entity.id
_entity.type
_entity.pdbx_description
1 polymer ?
#
loop_
_entity_poly.entity_id
_entity_poly.type
_entity_poly.pdbx_seq_one_letter_code
_entity_poly.pdbx_strand_id
1 'polypeptide(L)'
;MQVELLNDQGQAASKYDAPETVFGREYNEDLVHQIVVAYQANARQGTRAQKDREQVKHSTKKPFKQKGTGRARAGMTSSPLWRGGGRIFPNMPDENFTQKINKKMYRAGMASILSQLAREGRLAVVESLTIDAPKTKLLAAKFKAMNLESVLVIADQVDDNLYLASRNLPNVLVVEPRYADPLSLVHYRKVLVTKAAMDKLKEMFA
;
A
#
# COMPACT_ATOMS: atom_id res chain seq x y z
N MET A 1 2.55 -26.33 7.79
CA MET A 1 3.66 -25.52 8.35
C MET A 1 3.25 -24.99 9.71
N GLN A 2 4.13 -25.01 10.71
CA GLN A 2 3.79 -24.55 12.06
C GLN A 2 4.11 -23.07 12.26
N VAL A 3 3.14 -22.31 12.77
CA VAL A 3 3.28 -20.89 13.16
C VAL A 3 3.05 -20.76 14.66
N GLU A 4 3.70 -19.80 15.32
CA GLU A 4 3.54 -19.58 16.75
C GLU A 4 2.13 -19.04 17.09
N LEU A 5 1.49 -19.66 18.08
CA LEU A 5 0.28 -19.14 18.72
C LEU A 5 0.71 -18.39 19.99
N LEU A 6 0.52 -17.07 20.01
CA LEU A 6 0.81 -16.22 21.15
C LEU A 6 -0.40 -16.11 22.08
N ASN A 7 -0.14 -16.13 23.39
CA ASN A 7 -1.14 -15.77 24.40
C ASN A 7 -1.30 -14.24 24.53
N ASP A 8 -2.20 -13.80 25.40
CA ASP A 8 -2.43 -12.37 25.67
C ASP A 8 -1.21 -11.60 26.22
N GLN A 9 -0.20 -12.31 26.70
CA GLN A 9 1.06 -11.74 27.18
C GLN A 9 2.15 -11.74 26.10
N GLY A 10 1.89 -12.27 24.91
CA GLY A 10 2.85 -12.35 23.80
C GLY A 10 3.84 -13.50 23.94
N GLN A 11 3.59 -14.44 24.85
CA GLN A 11 4.40 -15.64 25.00
C GLN A 11 3.86 -16.76 24.10
N ALA A 12 4.76 -17.57 23.55
CA ALA A 12 4.38 -18.74 22.76
C ALA A 12 3.64 -19.75 23.64
N ALA A 13 2.33 -19.90 23.42
CA ALA A 13 1.48 -20.84 24.14
C ALA A 13 1.47 -22.21 23.47
N SER A 14 1.31 -22.24 22.16
CA SER A 14 1.29 -23.46 21.35
C SER A 14 1.65 -23.16 19.90
N LYS A 15 1.56 -24.15 19.02
CA LYS A 15 1.77 -23.97 17.57
C LYS A 15 0.45 -24.14 16.84
N TYR A 16 0.21 -23.27 15.86
CA TYR A 16 -0.90 -23.36 14.92
C TYR A 16 -0.43 -24.08 13.66
N ASP A 17 -1.17 -25.10 13.22
CA ASP A 17 -0.87 -25.79 11.96
C ASP A 17 -1.50 -25.03 10.78
N ALA A 18 -0.66 -24.26 10.10
CA ALA A 18 -1.05 -23.47 8.94
C ALA A 18 -0.93 -24.32 7.66
N PRO A 19 -1.94 -24.26 6.76
CA PRO A 19 -1.94 -25.06 5.53
C PRO A 19 -0.79 -24.66 4.61
N GLU A 20 -0.07 -25.67 4.11
CA GLU A 20 1.11 -25.45 3.26
C GLU A 20 0.77 -24.82 1.90
N THR A 21 -0.47 -24.97 1.44
CA THR A 21 -0.95 -24.37 0.19
C THR A 21 -0.80 -22.84 0.17
N VAL A 22 -1.01 -22.19 1.31
CA VAL A 22 -0.97 -20.72 1.45
C VAL A 22 0.27 -20.24 2.19
N PHE A 23 0.73 -21.00 3.20
CA PHE A 23 1.82 -20.59 4.09
C PHE A 23 3.13 -21.38 3.86
N GLY A 24 3.14 -22.36 2.96
CA GLY A 24 4.32 -23.18 2.64
C GLY A 24 4.92 -22.92 1.26
N ARG A 25 4.45 -21.90 0.53
CA ARG A 25 4.88 -21.65 -0.86
C ARG A 25 6.30 -21.10 -0.93
N GLU A 26 7.10 -21.57 -1.88
CA GLU A 26 8.44 -21.02 -2.15
C GLU A 26 8.39 -19.51 -2.44
N TYR A 27 9.43 -18.81 -1.97
CA TYR A 27 9.54 -17.37 -2.16
C TYR A 27 9.82 -17.05 -3.63
N ASN A 28 9.02 -16.16 -4.20
CA ASN A 28 9.19 -15.64 -5.56
C ASN A 28 9.34 -14.12 -5.52
N GLU A 29 10.59 -13.66 -5.57
CA GLU A 29 10.93 -12.24 -5.46
C GLU A 29 10.30 -11.38 -6.57
N ASP A 30 10.41 -11.83 -7.82
CA ASP A 30 9.91 -11.09 -8.99
C ASP A 30 8.39 -10.85 -8.90
N LEU A 31 7.64 -11.87 -8.49
CA LEU A 31 6.19 -11.78 -8.34
C LEU A 31 5.80 -10.86 -7.19
N VAL A 32 6.51 -10.94 -6.07
CA VAL A 32 6.28 -10.05 -4.91
C VAL A 32 6.57 -8.61 -5.29
N HIS A 33 7.72 -8.33 -5.93
CA HIS A 33 8.07 -7.00 -6.41
C HIS A 33 7.01 -6.46 -7.38
N GLN A 34 6.59 -7.26 -8.37
CA GLN A 34 5.57 -6.85 -9.34
C GLN A 34 4.25 -6.46 -8.65
N ILE A 35 3.81 -7.23 -7.64
CA ILE A 35 2.57 -6.95 -6.92
C ILE A 35 2.67 -5.68 -6.08
N VAL A 36 3.79 -5.47 -5.38
CA VAL A 36 4.02 -4.27 -4.57
C VAL A 36 4.07 -3.02 -5.45
N VAL A 37 4.82 -3.06 -6.55
CA VAL A 37 4.92 -1.94 -7.50
C VAL A 37 3.57 -1.62 -8.13
N ALA A 38 2.81 -2.64 -8.56
CA ALA A 38 1.49 -2.42 -9.12
C ALA A 38 0.52 -1.82 -8.08
N TYR A 39 0.57 -2.29 -6.83
CA TYR A 39 -0.25 -1.75 -5.74
C TYR A 39 0.04 -0.25 -5.53
N GLN A 40 1.33 0.12 -5.44
CA GLN A 40 1.75 1.52 -5.29
C GLN A 40 1.38 2.37 -6.51
N ALA A 41 1.54 1.85 -7.72
CA ALA A 41 1.18 2.54 -8.96
C ALA A 41 -0.33 2.82 -9.03
N ASN A 42 -1.15 1.85 -8.65
CA ASN A 42 -2.61 1.96 -8.62
C ASN A 42 -3.14 2.94 -7.57
N ALA A 43 -2.35 3.25 -6.53
CA ALA A 43 -2.70 4.24 -5.52
C ALA A 43 -2.50 5.70 -6.00
N ARG A 44 -1.88 5.92 -7.17
CA ARG A 44 -1.61 7.26 -7.70
C ARG A 44 -2.87 7.86 -8.33
N GLN A 45 -3.22 9.08 -7.92
CA GLN A 45 -4.38 9.79 -8.49
C GLN A 45 -4.09 10.44 -9.86
N GLY A 46 -2.84 10.81 -10.13
CA GLY A 46 -2.45 11.40 -11.42
C GLY A 46 -2.95 12.82 -11.69
N THR A 47 -3.48 13.53 -10.70
CA THR A 47 -3.99 14.91 -10.85
C THR A 47 -2.87 15.94 -11.04
N ARG A 48 -2.34 16.01 -12.26
CA ARG A 48 -1.32 16.98 -12.67
C ARG A 48 -1.65 17.52 -14.05
N ALA A 49 -1.64 18.84 -14.20
CA ALA A 49 -1.86 19.46 -15.50
C ALA A 49 -0.99 20.71 -15.64
N GLN A 50 -0.43 20.90 -16.83
CA GLN A 50 0.25 22.12 -17.22
C GLN A 50 -0.30 22.58 -18.57
N LYS A 51 -0.26 23.89 -18.81
CA LYS A 51 -0.74 24.45 -20.08
C LYS A 51 0.35 24.41 -21.14
N ASP A 52 0.04 23.85 -22.29
CA ASP A 52 0.86 24.02 -23.49
C ASP A 52 0.65 25.41 -24.13
N ARG A 53 1.32 25.62 -25.28
CA ARG A 53 1.26 26.88 -26.04
C ARG A 53 -0.13 27.20 -26.61
N GLU A 54 -1.01 26.22 -26.73
CA GLU A 54 -2.35 26.37 -27.30
C GLU A 54 -3.37 26.73 -26.20
N GLN A 55 -3.12 26.25 -24.98
CA GLN A 55 -3.98 26.46 -23.81
C GLN A 55 -3.67 27.75 -23.03
N VAL A 56 -2.45 28.29 -23.15
CA VAL A 56 -2.11 29.58 -22.50
C VAL A 56 -2.78 30.75 -23.22
N LYS A 57 -3.35 31.67 -22.45
CA LYS A 57 -4.07 32.83 -22.99
C LYS A 57 -3.07 33.87 -23.52
N HIS A 58 -2.92 33.92 -24.84
CA HIS A 58 -2.05 34.82 -25.57
C HIS A 58 -2.67 35.27 -26.89
N SER A 59 -2.09 36.28 -27.52
CA SER A 59 -2.46 36.70 -28.87
C SER A 59 -2.03 35.66 -29.90
N THR A 60 -2.92 35.34 -30.85
CA THR A 60 -2.61 34.51 -32.03
C THR A 60 -1.94 35.29 -33.15
N LYS A 61 -1.98 36.63 -33.10
CA LYS A 61 -1.31 37.51 -34.07
C LYS A 61 0.21 37.36 -33.94
N LYS A 62 0.88 37.24 -35.08
CA LYS A 62 2.35 37.23 -35.15
C LYS A 62 2.92 38.51 -34.51
N PRO A 63 3.92 38.42 -33.61
CA PRO A 63 4.42 39.58 -32.88
C PRO A 63 4.97 40.70 -33.77
N PHE A 64 5.64 40.35 -34.86
CA PHE A 64 6.21 41.30 -35.83
C PHE A 64 6.45 40.64 -37.20
N LYS A 65 6.73 41.47 -38.22
CA LYS A 65 7.00 41.04 -39.60
C LYS A 65 8.20 40.08 -39.67
N GLN A 66 8.22 39.20 -40.66
CA GLN A 66 9.26 38.14 -40.81
C GLN A 66 10.69 38.68 -41.02
N LYS A 67 10.82 39.87 -41.60
CA LYS A 67 12.08 40.57 -41.90
C LYS A 67 11.88 42.08 -41.72
N GLY A 68 12.98 42.83 -41.68
CA GLY A 68 12.99 44.30 -41.65
C GLY A 68 12.93 44.93 -40.25
N THR A 69 12.99 44.15 -39.18
CA THR A 69 12.91 44.64 -37.79
C THR A 69 14.21 44.54 -36.99
N GLY A 70 15.24 43.86 -37.52
CA GLY A 70 16.50 43.60 -36.80
C GLY A 70 16.39 42.61 -35.63
N ARG A 71 15.19 42.05 -35.35
CA ARG A 71 14.93 41.11 -34.26
C ARG A 71 15.01 39.66 -34.73
N ALA A 72 15.31 38.74 -33.81
CA ALA A 72 15.17 37.30 -34.07
C ALA A 72 13.73 36.95 -34.48
N ARG A 73 13.56 35.99 -35.39
CA ARG A 73 12.23 35.62 -35.92
C ARG A 73 11.38 34.98 -34.84
N ALA A 74 10.13 35.42 -34.72
CA ALA A 74 9.15 34.84 -33.79
C ALA A 74 7.82 34.56 -34.49
N GLY A 75 7.22 33.40 -34.19
CA GLY A 75 5.92 32.99 -34.74
C GLY A 75 4.73 33.47 -33.89
N MET A 76 4.78 33.22 -32.58
CA MET A 76 3.67 33.44 -31.64
C MET A 76 4.21 33.87 -30.26
N THR A 77 3.43 34.62 -29.49
CA THR A 77 3.80 35.02 -28.11
C THR A 77 3.57 33.92 -27.08
N SER A 78 2.72 32.93 -27.37
CA SER A 78 2.50 31.76 -26.52
C SER A 78 3.65 30.75 -26.54
N SER A 79 4.68 30.97 -27.36
CA SER A 79 5.80 30.05 -27.50
C SER A 79 6.55 29.90 -26.16
N PRO A 80 7.03 28.68 -25.84
CA PRO A 80 7.76 28.37 -24.60
C PRO A 80 9.03 29.21 -24.40
N LEU A 81 9.56 29.81 -25.47
CA LEU A 81 10.73 30.69 -25.40
C LEU A 81 10.42 32.03 -24.73
N TRP A 82 9.14 32.44 -24.69
CA TRP A 82 8.70 33.68 -24.08
C TRP A 82 8.33 33.47 -22.61
N ARG A 83 8.55 34.52 -21.79
CA ARG A 83 8.04 34.55 -20.43
C ARG A 83 6.51 34.48 -20.44
N GLY A 84 5.95 33.54 -19.68
CA GLY A 84 4.50 33.28 -19.66
C GLY A 84 3.98 32.54 -20.88
N GLY A 85 4.85 32.04 -21.76
CA GLY A 85 4.49 31.09 -22.80
C GLY A 85 4.11 29.71 -22.23
N GLY A 86 3.53 28.86 -23.07
CA GLY A 86 3.14 27.50 -22.69
C GLY A 86 4.35 26.58 -22.54
N ARG A 87 4.19 25.45 -21.82
CA ARG A 87 5.27 24.47 -21.62
C ARG A 87 5.39 23.50 -22.80
N ILE A 88 6.61 23.02 -23.05
CA ILE A 88 6.86 21.90 -23.97
C ILE A 88 6.72 20.61 -23.16
N PHE A 89 5.99 19.63 -23.71
CA PHE A 89 5.66 18.36 -23.03
C PHE A 89 5.05 18.57 -21.63
N PRO A 90 3.91 19.27 -21.52
CA PRO A 90 3.26 19.44 -20.23
C PRO A 90 2.84 18.10 -19.65
N ASN A 91 2.82 18.02 -18.33
CA ASN A 91 2.11 16.92 -17.66
C ASN A 91 0.63 16.99 -18.01
N MET A 92 0.04 15.83 -18.31
CA MET A 92 -1.37 15.70 -18.68
C MET A 92 -2.18 15.08 -17.54
N PRO A 93 -3.44 15.51 -17.34
CA PRO A 93 -4.27 15.04 -16.22
C PRO A 93 -4.85 13.64 -16.42
N ASP A 94 -4.73 13.06 -17.61
CA ASP A 94 -5.30 11.78 -18.04
C ASP A 94 -4.27 10.63 -18.04
N GLU A 95 -3.11 10.84 -17.42
CA GLU A 95 -2.07 9.82 -17.35
C GLU A 95 -2.51 8.63 -16.50
N ASN A 96 -2.50 7.45 -17.12
CA ASN A 96 -2.95 6.21 -16.48
C ASN A 96 -1.78 5.44 -15.87
N PHE A 97 -1.71 5.42 -14.53
CA PHE A 97 -0.72 4.64 -13.78
C PHE A 97 -1.17 3.21 -13.48
N THR A 98 -2.38 2.81 -13.91
CA THR A 98 -2.98 1.53 -13.55
C THR A 98 -2.18 0.36 -14.11
N GLN A 99 -1.76 -0.53 -13.23
CA GLN A 99 -1.12 -1.80 -13.56
C GLN A 99 -2.04 -2.95 -13.18
N LYS A 100 -2.50 -3.69 -14.17
CA LYS A 100 -3.35 -4.86 -13.98
C LYS A 100 -2.51 -6.09 -13.62
N ILE A 101 -2.91 -6.79 -12.56
CA ILE A 101 -2.38 -8.10 -12.19
C ILE A 101 -3.46 -9.15 -12.31
N ASN A 102 -3.09 -10.31 -12.86
CA ASN A 102 -4.00 -11.45 -12.97
C ASN A 102 -4.32 -12.02 -11.58
N LYS A 103 -5.58 -12.40 -11.34
CA LYS A 103 -6.03 -12.90 -10.02
C LYS A 103 -5.19 -14.06 -9.49
N LYS A 104 -4.80 -15.01 -10.35
CA LYS A 104 -3.94 -16.14 -9.98
C LYS A 104 -2.54 -15.70 -9.53
N MET A 105 -1.97 -14.70 -10.21
CA MET A 105 -0.68 -14.11 -9.84
C MET A 105 -0.78 -13.41 -8.49
N TYR A 106 -1.83 -12.62 -8.28
CA TYR A 106 -2.04 -11.94 -7.00
C TYR A 106 -2.15 -12.91 -5.83
N ARG A 107 -2.97 -13.97 -5.96
CA ARG A 107 -3.08 -15.02 -4.92
C ARG A 107 -1.74 -15.71 -4.67
N ALA A 108 -1.02 -16.05 -5.74
CA ALA A 108 0.29 -16.67 -5.64
C ALA A 108 1.32 -15.78 -4.91
N GLY A 109 1.34 -14.49 -5.20
CA GLY A 109 2.26 -13.55 -4.56
C GLY A 109 1.89 -13.27 -3.11
N MET A 110 0.60 -13.11 -2.78
CA MET A 110 0.16 -12.97 -1.39
C MET A 110 0.52 -14.22 -0.57
N ALA A 111 0.30 -15.42 -1.11
CA ALA A 111 0.74 -16.67 -0.47
C ALA A 111 2.27 -16.72 -0.31
N SER A 112 3.04 -16.28 -1.31
CA SER A 112 4.51 -16.18 -1.21
C SER A 112 4.95 -15.23 -0.10
N ILE A 113 4.30 -14.07 0.05
CA ILE A 113 4.58 -13.11 1.14
C ILE A 113 4.27 -13.73 2.50
N LEU A 114 3.06 -14.29 2.66
CA LEU A 114 2.65 -14.92 3.93
C LEU A 114 3.55 -16.10 4.32
N SER A 115 3.97 -16.90 3.34
CA SER A 115 4.91 -18.01 3.54
C SER A 115 6.28 -17.50 4.01
N GLN A 116 6.78 -16.42 3.41
CA GLN A 116 8.05 -15.83 3.80
C GLN A 116 7.99 -15.22 5.20
N LEU A 117 6.88 -14.52 5.54
CA LEU A 117 6.66 -13.99 6.88
C LEU A 117 6.59 -15.10 7.94
N ALA A 118 6.02 -16.26 7.61
CA ALA A 118 6.03 -17.43 8.48
C ALA A 118 7.45 -18.00 8.69
N ARG A 119 8.25 -18.12 7.62
CA ARG A 119 9.65 -18.58 7.70
C ARG A 119 10.53 -17.67 8.54
N GLU A 120 10.34 -16.35 8.41
CA GLU A 120 11.07 -15.34 9.18
C GLU A 120 10.60 -15.24 10.64
N GLY A 121 9.57 -16.02 11.03
CA GLY A 121 8.94 -15.91 12.34
C GLY A 121 8.26 -14.55 12.56
N ARG A 122 7.97 -13.79 11.50
CA ARG A 122 7.31 -12.48 11.56
C ARG A 122 5.80 -12.59 11.65
N LEU A 123 5.24 -13.69 11.17
CA LEU A 123 3.83 -14.05 11.30
C LEU A 123 3.60 -14.77 12.63
N ALA A 124 2.62 -14.33 13.40
CA ALA A 124 2.17 -14.99 14.62
C ALA A 124 0.65 -14.99 14.71
N VAL A 125 0.09 -16.02 15.34
CA VAL A 125 -1.35 -16.20 15.50
C VAL A 125 -1.75 -15.83 16.93
N VAL A 126 -2.90 -15.21 17.11
CA VAL A 126 -3.52 -14.95 18.43
C VAL A 126 -4.94 -15.50 18.43
N GLU A 127 -5.46 -15.93 19.57
CA GLU A 127 -6.82 -16.49 19.64
C GLU A 127 -7.86 -15.42 19.26
N SER A 128 -7.76 -14.25 19.88
CA SER A 128 -8.60 -13.09 19.58
C SER A 128 -7.89 -11.80 20.01
N LEU A 129 -8.36 -10.66 19.51
CA LEU A 129 -7.91 -9.34 19.94
C LEU A 129 -9.12 -8.44 20.14
N THR A 130 -9.53 -8.26 21.39
CA THR A 130 -10.62 -7.35 21.79
C THR A 130 -10.12 -6.33 22.81
N ILE A 131 -10.83 -5.21 22.91
CA ILE A 131 -10.54 -4.18 23.91
C ILE A 131 -11.84 -3.71 24.56
N ASP A 132 -11.88 -3.75 25.88
CA ASP A 132 -13.08 -3.42 26.66
C ASP A 132 -13.51 -1.95 26.52
N ALA A 133 -12.56 -1.04 26.28
CA ALA A 133 -12.82 0.39 26.14
C ALA A 133 -12.00 0.98 24.98
N PRO A 134 -12.50 1.99 24.26
CA PRO A 134 -11.83 2.63 23.10
C PRO A 134 -10.67 3.54 23.56
N LYS A 135 -9.68 2.97 24.25
CA LYS A 135 -8.53 3.67 24.83
C LYS A 135 -7.23 3.16 24.21
N THR A 136 -6.55 4.04 23.49
CA THR A 136 -5.24 3.79 22.85
C THR A 136 -4.19 3.26 23.84
N LYS A 137 -4.21 3.75 25.09
CA LYS A 137 -3.28 3.32 26.15
C LYS A 137 -3.38 1.83 26.47
N LEU A 138 -4.58 1.24 26.43
CA LEU A 138 -4.78 -0.19 26.70
C LEU A 138 -4.12 -1.03 25.61
N LEU A 139 -4.37 -0.68 24.35
CA LEU A 139 -3.79 -1.37 23.20
C LEU A 139 -2.27 -1.22 23.14
N ALA A 140 -1.77 -0.01 23.35
CA ALA A 140 -0.34 0.27 23.37
C ALA A 140 0.38 -0.48 24.51
N ALA A 141 -0.25 -0.59 25.68
CA ALA A 141 0.29 -1.39 26.78
C ALA A 141 0.32 -2.89 26.45
N LYS A 142 -0.73 -3.41 25.81
CA LYS A 142 -0.78 -4.82 25.35
C LYS A 142 0.34 -5.12 24.35
N PHE A 143 0.51 -4.31 23.31
CA PHE A 143 1.60 -4.50 22.35
C PHE A 143 2.99 -4.29 22.95
N LYS A 144 3.14 -3.36 23.89
CA LYS A 144 4.41 -3.18 24.62
C LYS A 144 4.76 -4.40 25.47
N ALA A 145 3.77 -5.01 26.14
CA ALA A 145 3.97 -6.24 26.91
C ALA A 145 4.41 -7.41 26.01
N MET A 146 3.86 -7.48 24.79
CA MET A 146 4.24 -8.45 23.77
C MET A 146 5.57 -8.11 23.05
N ASN A 147 6.24 -7.01 23.42
CA ASN A 147 7.44 -6.51 22.75
C ASN A 147 7.25 -6.25 21.23
N LEU A 148 6.09 -5.72 20.85
CA LEU A 148 5.73 -5.39 19.47
C LEU A 148 5.82 -3.88 19.24
N GLU A 149 6.83 -3.47 18.48
CA GLU A 149 7.05 -2.05 18.14
C GLU A 149 6.29 -1.61 16.88
N SER A 150 6.20 -2.48 15.87
CA SER A 150 5.56 -2.25 14.58
C SER A 150 4.78 -3.49 14.18
N VAL A 151 3.45 -3.37 14.16
CA VAL A 151 2.55 -4.52 14.01
C VAL A 151 1.39 -4.24 13.07
N LEU A 152 1.20 -5.14 12.11
CA LEU A 152 -0.05 -5.28 11.38
C LEU A 152 -0.89 -6.34 12.09
N VAL A 153 -2.12 -6.00 12.46
CA VAL A 153 -3.10 -6.94 12.98
C VAL A 153 -4.13 -7.24 11.91
N ILE A 154 -4.30 -8.51 11.60
CA ILE A 154 -5.38 -9.01 10.74
C ILE A 154 -6.41 -9.70 11.63
N ALA A 155 -7.50 -8.98 11.91
CA ALA A 155 -8.56 -9.43 12.80
C ALA A 155 -9.82 -9.80 12.00
N ASP A 156 -10.50 -10.88 12.38
CA ASP A 156 -11.69 -11.36 11.67
C ASP A 156 -12.84 -10.33 11.66
N GLN A 157 -13.03 -9.70 12.81
CA GLN A 157 -13.94 -8.60 13.05
C GLN A 157 -13.15 -7.49 13.73
N VAL A 158 -13.30 -6.27 13.23
CA VAL A 158 -12.74 -5.08 13.87
C VAL A 158 -13.88 -4.36 14.57
N ASP A 159 -13.97 -4.52 15.89
CA ASP A 159 -14.96 -3.81 16.69
C ASP A 159 -14.63 -2.30 16.75
N ASP A 160 -15.63 -1.47 17.06
CA ASP A 160 -15.46 -0.02 17.15
C ASP A 160 -14.41 0.35 18.20
N ASN A 161 -14.30 -0.42 19.28
CA ASN A 161 -13.33 -0.19 20.35
C ASN A 161 -11.90 -0.36 19.86
N LEU A 162 -11.60 -1.46 19.16
CA LEU A 162 -10.30 -1.78 18.57
C LEU A 162 -9.96 -0.80 17.45
N TYR A 163 -10.93 -0.46 16.61
CA TYR A 163 -10.72 0.55 15.56
C TYR A 163 -10.34 1.91 16.16
N LEU A 164 -11.11 2.40 17.13
CA LEU A 164 -10.86 3.70 17.77
C LEU A 164 -9.57 3.69 18.61
N ALA A 165 -9.23 2.57 19.26
CA ALA A 165 -8.01 2.43 20.03
C ALA A 165 -6.75 2.29 19.17
N SER A 166 -6.86 1.78 17.94
CA SER A 166 -5.70 1.54 17.07
C SER A 166 -5.36 2.70 16.13
N ARG A 167 -6.36 3.42 15.60
CA ARG A 167 -6.17 4.42 14.52
C ARG A 167 -5.17 5.54 14.80
N ASN A 168 -4.86 5.83 16.07
CA ASN A 168 -3.94 6.90 16.46
C ASN A 168 -2.50 6.39 16.75
N LEU A 169 -2.27 5.08 16.69
CA LEU A 169 -0.96 4.47 16.92
C LEU A 169 -0.19 4.39 15.58
N PRO A 170 0.91 5.14 15.40
CA PRO A 170 1.56 5.27 14.08
C PRO A 170 2.19 3.98 13.56
N ASN A 171 2.60 3.08 14.47
CA ASN A 171 3.27 1.83 14.11
C ASN A 171 2.31 0.62 14.19
N VAL A 172 1.01 0.86 14.28
CA VAL A 172 -0.01 -0.19 14.37
C VAL A 172 -1.03 0.03 13.28
N LEU A 173 -1.36 -1.04 12.55
CA LEU A 173 -2.49 -1.05 11.65
C LEU A 173 -3.35 -2.26 11.94
N VAL A 174 -4.66 -2.05 12.10
CA VAL A 174 -5.64 -3.13 12.27
C VAL A 174 -6.53 -3.15 11.05
N VAL A 175 -6.62 -4.31 10.40
CA VAL A 175 -7.42 -4.53 9.19
C VAL A 175 -8.14 -5.87 9.25
N GLU A 176 -9.21 -5.97 8.48
CA GLU A 176 -9.85 -7.26 8.19
C GLU A 176 -9.04 -8.02 7.12
N PRO A 177 -9.19 -9.36 7.01
CA PRO A 177 -8.50 -10.17 5.99
C PRO A 177 -8.63 -9.64 4.56
N ARG A 178 -9.78 -9.05 4.23
CA ARG A 178 -10.05 -8.49 2.90
C ARG A 178 -9.16 -7.28 2.56
N TYR A 179 -8.74 -6.52 3.56
CA TYR A 179 -7.93 -5.31 3.41
C TYR A 179 -6.44 -5.57 3.65
N ALA A 180 -6.03 -6.83 3.88
CA ALA A 180 -4.63 -7.20 3.95
C ALA A 180 -3.97 -7.02 2.58
N ASP A 181 -3.20 -5.94 2.45
CA ASP A 181 -2.52 -5.57 1.22
C ASP A 181 -1.02 -5.95 1.24
N PRO A 182 -0.40 -6.16 0.07
CA PRO A 182 1.00 -6.58 -0.03
C PRO A 182 1.99 -5.56 0.53
N LEU A 183 1.68 -4.25 0.47
CA LEU A 183 2.56 -3.21 0.95
C LEU A 183 2.62 -3.20 2.48
N SER A 184 1.47 -3.26 3.15
CA SER A 184 1.37 -3.35 4.60
C SER A 184 2.04 -4.63 5.13
N LEU A 185 1.81 -5.78 4.50
CA LEU A 185 2.43 -7.04 4.91
C LEU A 185 3.97 -6.98 4.90
N VAL A 186 4.56 -6.27 3.94
CA VAL A 186 6.02 -6.09 3.85
C VAL A 186 6.51 -5.03 4.83
N HIS A 187 5.75 -3.94 5.00
CA HIS A 187 6.13 -2.77 5.80
C HIS A 187 6.24 -3.05 7.31
N TYR A 188 5.26 -3.73 7.90
CA TYR A 188 5.22 -3.95 9.36
C TYR A 188 6.18 -5.05 9.79
N ARG A 189 6.89 -4.85 10.91
CA ARG A 189 7.89 -5.83 11.39
C ARG A 189 7.27 -7.15 11.82
N LYS A 190 6.12 -7.12 12.50
CA LYS A 190 5.36 -8.30 12.89
C LYS A 190 3.96 -8.26 12.30
N VAL A 191 3.42 -9.41 11.95
CA VAL A 191 2.04 -9.58 11.49
C VAL A 191 1.34 -10.51 12.47
N LEU A 192 0.38 -9.98 13.22
CA LEU A 192 -0.49 -10.74 14.10
C LEU A 192 -1.78 -11.07 13.36
N VAL A 193 -2.17 -12.34 13.35
CA VAL A 193 -3.42 -12.78 12.73
C VAL A 193 -4.28 -13.47 13.77
N THR A 194 -5.54 -13.08 13.88
CA THR A 194 -6.49 -13.83 14.71
C THR A 194 -6.76 -15.20 14.11
N LYS A 195 -7.00 -16.21 14.93
CA LYS A 195 -7.27 -17.58 14.46
C LYS A 195 -8.41 -17.64 13.45
N ALA A 196 -9.51 -16.92 13.68
CA ALA A 196 -10.62 -16.81 12.73
C ALA A 196 -10.21 -16.12 11.41
N ALA A 197 -9.35 -15.09 11.47
CA ALA A 197 -8.81 -14.46 10.27
C ALA A 197 -7.89 -15.40 9.46
N MET A 198 -7.16 -16.30 10.12
CA MET A 198 -6.34 -17.30 9.43
C MET A 198 -7.17 -18.23 8.54
N ASP A 199 -8.36 -18.63 8.99
CA ASP A 199 -9.27 -19.46 8.19
C ASP A 199 -9.80 -18.71 6.97
N LYS A 200 -10.15 -17.43 7.11
CA LYS A 200 -10.55 -16.59 5.95
C LYS A 200 -9.40 -16.39 4.96
N LEU A 201 -8.18 -16.14 5.43
CA LEU A 201 -7.00 -16.00 4.56
C LEU A 201 -6.72 -17.29 3.78
N LYS A 202 -6.88 -18.44 4.44
CA LYS A 202 -6.79 -19.75 3.79
C LYS A 202 -7.79 -19.86 2.64
N GLU A 203 -9.06 -19.53 2.85
CA GLU A 203 -10.09 -19.60 1.80
C GLU A 203 -9.83 -18.62 0.64
N MET A 204 -9.32 -17.42 0.94
CA MET A 204 -9.06 -16.39 -0.07
C MET A 204 -7.89 -16.72 -1.02
N PHE A 205 -6.85 -17.37 -0.49
CA PHE A 205 -5.59 -17.60 -1.18
C PHE A 205 -5.32 -19.06 -1.56
N ALA A 206 -6.18 -20.00 -1.15
CA ALA A 206 -6.19 -21.36 -1.66
C ALA A 206 -6.49 -21.44 -3.17
#